data_AF-A0A534QGF8-F1
#
_entry.id   AF-A0A534QGF8-F1
#
_cell.length_a   1.000
_cell.length_b   1.000
_cell.length_c   1.000
_cell.angle_alpha   90.00
_cell.angle_beta   90.00
_cell.angle_gamma   90.00
#
_symmetry.space_group_name_H-M   'P 1'
#
loop_
_entity.id
_entity.type
_entity.pdbx_description
1 polymer ?
#
loop_
_entity_poly.entity_id
_entity_poly.type
_entity_poly.pdbx_seq_one_letter_code
_entity_poly.pdbx_strand_id
1 'polypeptide(L)'
;MACWPPPRPLSAAPYCNRRRGDASRGREIVRAGARRGHDRRAGPAAGRLGHATRRGVPRGAAELSGAGPRRARHRDALPRHGGRARITTQRGTAVVWEAASGRAVHPAISWQDGRTVRRCADLLAEGVFVSPLAAATKVEWILDRVDPGREEVRAGRLRCGTLDAWLAWRLSGGAVVATDASNASCSGFFDLLGRAWNPAILDALRVPDTALPEIVDSEGILGSLDPSLGLPAVPIAALIGDQQAAMMGELRLEPGEVKITYGTSAMLDLNAGPEPLWSMQGTYPLVLWRRGGRVTFCLEGTAITAGAAITWLRDGLGVIDTPADSATLAASVPDTGGAWAIPAFQGLGTPYMEAGARAAIGGLSRATTRAHVVRAMLHGIAWRCREVYDALRADCPFPPPAALRADGGAARNDLLLQMQADALGLPVERPAVLQAAALGAGYLAGLATGVWATIDDVRDAWRRERLFEPAIAPDERDARFAAWQRHVAAARET
;
A
#
# COMPACT_ATOMS: atom_id res chain seq x y z
N MET A 1 -20.53 -3.68 -23.20
CA MET A 1 -19.29 -4.34 -23.63
C MET A 1 -18.43 -3.32 -24.38
N ALA A 2 -17.46 -2.71 -23.70
CA ALA A 2 -16.45 -1.85 -24.31
C ALA A 2 -15.09 -2.41 -23.87
N CYS A 3 -14.32 -2.90 -24.84
CA CYS A 3 -13.04 -3.57 -24.61
C CYS A 3 -12.00 -2.61 -24.00
N TRP A 4 -11.27 -3.10 -23.00
CA TRP A 4 -9.96 -2.56 -22.65
C TRP A 4 -9.05 -2.54 -23.89
N PRO A 5 -8.35 -1.44 -24.21
CA PRO A 5 -7.30 -1.51 -25.20
C PRO A 5 -6.14 -2.35 -24.67
N PRO A 6 -5.58 -3.30 -25.46
CA PRO A 6 -4.44 -4.09 -25.02
C PRO A 6 -3.21 -3.19 -24.82
N PRO A 7 -2.35 -3.47 -23.83
CA PRO A 7 -1.06 -2.81 -23.72
C PRO A 7 -0.23 -3.10 -24.97
N ARG A 8 0.43 -2.08 -25.53
CA ARG A 8 1.34 -2.24 -26.66
C ARG A 8 2.44 -3.25 -26.29
N PRO A 9 2.79 -4.19 -27.17
CA PRO A 9 3.83 -5.17 -26.89
C PRO A 9 5.18 -4.46 -26.70
N LEU A 10 5.83 -4.73 -25.57
CA LEU A 10 7.23 -4.39 -25.36
C LEU A 10 8.06 -5.16 -26.38
N SER A 11 8.75 -4.46 -27.28
CA SER A 11 9.71 -5.10 -28.20
C SER A 11 10.90 -5.61 -27.37
N ALA A 12 11.04 -6.93 -27.30
CA ALA A 12 12.25 -7.55 -26.77
C ALA A 12 13.36 -7.43 -27.83
N ALA A 13 14.28 -6.48 -27.65
CA ALA A 13 15.52 -6.46 -28.40
C ALA A 13 16.44 -7.60 -27.93
N PRO A 14 16.95 -8.48 -28.82
CA PRO A 14 17.81 -9.58 -28.42
C PRO A 14 19.26 -9.12 -28.22
N TYR A 15 19.78 -9.29 -27.00
CA TYR A 15 21.22 -9.23 -26.73
C TYR A 15 21.89 -10.49 -27.31
N CYS A 16 22.49 -10.36 -28.49
CA CYS A 16 23.33 -11.39 -29.11
C CYS A 16 24.78 -11.23 -28.64
N ASN A 17 25.28 -12.16 -27.82
CA ASN A 17 26.67 -12.17 -27.37
C ASN A 17 27.48 -13.15 -28.24
N ARG A 18 28.15 -12.66 -29.29
CA ARG A 18 29.10 -13.45 -30.10
C ARG A 18 30.42 -13.57 -29.34
N ARG A 19 30.76 -14.79 -28.89
CA ARG A 19 32.14 -15.17 -28.57
C ARG A 19 32.83 -15.67 -29.85
N ARG A 20 34.01 -15.13 -30.17
CA ARG A 20 35.02 -15.79 -31.00
C ARG A 20 36.28 -16.00 -30.13
N GLY A 21 36.85 -17.20 -30.19
CA GLY A 21 38.25 -17.46 -29.80
C GLY A 21 39.22 -16.70 -30.72
N ASP A 22 40.51 -16.62 -30.46
CA ASP A 22 41.40 -17.70 -30.01
C ASP A 22 42.77 -17.12 -29.55
N ALA A 23 43.51 -17.97 -28.83
CA ALA A 23 44.98 -18.12 -28.81
C ALA A 23 45.93 -17.00 -28.27
N SER A 24 46.52 -17.26 -27.09
CA SER A 24 47.88 -17.83 -26.93
C SER A 24 48.84 -17.18 -25.89
N ARG A 25 49.51 -18.08 -25.15
CA ARG A 25 50.86 -18.05 -24.54
C ARG A 25 51.18 -17.22 -23.28
N GLY A 26 51.65 -17.94 -22.24
CA GLY A 26 52.86 -17.59 -21.48
C GLY A 26 52.78 -17.67 -19.94
N ARG A 27 53.33 -18.77 -19.36
CA ARG A 27 54.31 -18.88 -18.22
C ARG A 27 54.33 -17.71 -17.17
N GLU A 28 54.48 -17.85 -15.84
CA GLU A 28 54.90 -18.89 -14.89
C GLU A 28 54.87 -18.26 -13.45
N ILE A 29 54.99 -19.10 -12.40
CA ILE A 29 55.46 -18.82 -11.01
C ILE A 29 54.47 -18.38 -9.89
N VAL A 30 54.65 -19.07 -8.76
CA VAL A 30 53.96 -19.14 -7.46
C VAL A 30 54.53 -18.13 -6.44
N ARG A 31 53.69 -17.48 -5.61
CA ARG A 31 53.78 -17.50 -4.12
C ARG A 31 52.76 -16.60 -3.38
N ALA A 32 52.39 -17.13 -2.22
CA ALA A 32 51.51 -16.67 -1.14
C ALA A 32 51.61 -15.20 -0.68
N GLY A 33 50.49 -14.67 -0.19
CA GLY A 33 50.42 -13.46 0.63
C GLY A 33 48.99 -13.13 1.05
N ALA A 34 48.74 -13.04 2.35
CA ALA A 34 47.42 -13.03 2.96
C ALA A 34 46.72 -11.65 3.01
N ARG A 35 45.39 -11.71 3.21
CA ARG A 35 44.49 -10.78 3.97
C ARG A 35 43.53 -9.88 3.17
N ARG A 36 42.25 -10.07 3.57
CA ARG A 36 41.10 -9.14 3.62
C ARG A 36 40.44 -8.73 2.30
N GLY A 37 39.55 -9.60 1.82
CA GLY A 37 38.50 -9.24 0.87
C GLY A 37 37.20 -8.89 1.58
N HIS A 38 36.72 -7.67 1.36
CA HIS A 38 35.33 -7.27 1.60
C HIS A 38 34.41 -8.07 0.68
N ASP A 39 33.48 -8.82 1.27
CA ASP A 39 32.47 -9.57 0.55
C ASP A 39 31.36 -8.60 0.10
N ARG A 40 31.41 -8.18 -1.18
CA ARG A 40 30.31 -7.47 -1.84
C ARG A 40 29.17 -8.45 -2.06
N ARG A 41 28.12 -8.35 -1.25
CA ARG A 41 26.84 -9.02 -1.52
C ARG A 41 26.27 -8.53 -2.83
N ALA A 42 26.16 -9.44 -3.81
CA ALA A 42 25.29 -9.25 -4.96
C ALA A 42 23.83 -9.15 -4.47
N GLY A 43 23.19 -8.03 -4.74
CA GLY A 43 21.76 -7.84 -4.52
C GLY A 43 20.92 -8.68 -5.50
N PRO A 44 19.66 -8.99 -5.18
CA PRO A 44 18.77 -9.69 -6.11
C PRO A 44 18.53 -8.85 -7.37
N ALA A 45 18.36 -9.53 -8.51
CA ALA A 45 18.04 -8.92 -9.80
C ALA A 45 16.77 -8.05 -9.71
N ALA A 46 16.78 -6.93 -10.43
CA ALA A 46 15.70 -5.93 -10.44
C ALA A 46 14.31 -6.59 -10.63
N GLY A 47 13.38 -6.29 -9.72
CA GLY A 47 11.97 -6.70 -9.82
C GLY A 47 11.51 -7.89 -8.96
N ARG A 48 12.36 -8.49 -8.12
CA ARG A 48 11.97 -9.57 -7.19
C ARG A 48 12.09 -9.13 -5.74
N LEU A 49 10.98 -9.09 -5.00
CA LEU A 49 10.94 -8.75 -3.57
C LEU A 49 10.23 -9.89 -2.81
N GLY A 50 11.01 -10.66 -2.05
CA GLY A 50 10.48 -11.68 -1.14
C GLY A 50 10.84 -11.35 0.29
N HIS A 51 9.91 -11.52 1.23
CA HIS A 51 10.22 -11.47 2.66
C HIS A 51 10.79 -12.82 3.09
N ALA A 52 12.08 -12.88 3.39
CA ALA A 52 12.72 -14.11 3.87
C ALA A 52 12.20 -14.48 5.27
N THR A 53 11.26 -15.40 5.35
CA THR A 53 10.83 -16.02 6.60
C THR A 53 11.75 -17.20 6.94
N ARG A 54 12.96 -16.93 7.41
CA ARG A 54 13.84 -17.97 7.99
C ARG A 54 13.40 -18.29 9.42
N ARG A 55 13.47 -19.59 9.77
CA ARG A 55 13.22 -20.23 11.09
C ARG A 55 13.28 -19.23 12.27
N GLY A 56 12.10 -18.89 12.77
CA GLY A 56 11.90 -17.90 13.82
C GLY A 56 10.72 -17.01 13.48
N VAL A 57 9.84 -16.78 14.46
CA VAL A 57 8.78 -15.78 14.44
C VAL A 57 9.26 -14.50 13.75
N PRO A 58 8.45 -13.79 12.94
CA PRO A 58 8.81 -12.45 12.50
C PRO A 58 9.04 -11.59 13.75
N ARG A 59 10.31 -11.27 14.06
CA ARG A 59 10.67 -10.47 15.24
C ARG A 59 10.00 -9.07 15.21
N GLY A 60 9.59 -8.59 14.03
CA GLY A 60 8.86 -7.33 13.88
C GLY A 60 7.46 -7.27 14.49
N ALA A 61 6.79 -8.40 14.75
CA ALA A 61 5.48 -8.41 15.41
C ALA A 61 5.58 -8.42 16.95
N ALA A 62 6.72 -8.85 17.49
CA ALA A 62 6.97 -8.95 18.94
C ALA A 62 7.87 -7.82 19.50
N GLU A 63 8.70 -7.17 18.66
CA GLU A 63 9.69 -6.15 19.10
C GLU A 63 9.14 -4.73 19.30
N LEU A 64 7.82 -4.52 19.38
CA LEU A 64 7.27 -3.26 19.92
C LEU A 64 7.16 -3.24 21.46
N SER A 65 7.67 -4.26 22.15
CA SER A 65 7.67 -4.36 23.62
C SER A 65 9.06 -4.39 24.27
N GLY A 66 10.16 -4.21 23.51
CA GLY A 66 11.52 -4.41 24.03
C GLY A 66 12.56 -3.44 23.51
N ALA A 67 12.50 -2.16 23.92
CA ALA A 67 13.68 -1.28 23.96
C ALA A 67 14.19 -1.21 25.40
N GLY A 68 15.52 -1.33 25.58
CA GLY A 68 16.22 -1.54 26.85
C GLY A 68 16.04 -0.48 27.95
N PRO A 69 16.61 -0.73 29.14
CA PRO A 69 16.07 -0.30 30.42
C PRO A 69 16.39 1.17 30.72
N ARG A 70 15.40 2.04 30.52
CA ARG A 70 15.22 3.17 31.44
C ARG A 70 14.13 2.77 32.42
N ARG A 71 14.53 2.54 33.67
CA ARG A 71 13.65 2.22 34.79
C ARG A 71 12.57 3.29 34.95
N ALA A 72 11.42 3.08 34.33
CA ALA A 72 10.16 3.63 34.81
C ALA A 72 9.39 2.47 35.44
N ARG A 73 9.33 2.45 36.78
CA ARG A 73 8.46 1.54 37.51
C ARG A 73 7.02 1.99 37.27
N HIS A 74 6.39 1.50 36.22
CA HIS A 74 4.94 1.46 36.09
C HIS A 74 4.55 0.02 35.76
N ARG A 75 4.55 -0.82 36.81
CA ARG A 75 4.00 -2.17 36.75
C ARG A 75 2.49 -2.21 37.03
N ASP A 76 1.89 -1.05 37.27
CA ASP A 76 0.47 -0.89 37.58
C ASP A 76 -0.20 0.02 36.56
N ALA A 77 -0.57 -0.53 35.40
CA ALA A 77 -1.66 -0.05 34.55
C ALA A 77 -1.86 -1.03 33.38
N LEU A 78 -2.29 -2.26 33.67
CA LEU A 78 -3.17 -2.92 32.71
C LEU A 78 -4.46 -2.07 32.66
N PRO A 79 -4.94 -1.65 31.48
CA PRO A 79 -6.14 -0.84 31.40
C PRO A 79 -7.29 -1.56 32.12
N ARG A 80 -8.14 -0.80 32.82
CA ARG A 80 -9.35 -1.32 33.51
C ARG A 80 -10.35 -2.02 32.57
N HIS A 81 -10.12 -1.94 31.26
CA HIS A 81 -10.81 -2.70 30.23
C HIS A 81 -9.80 -3.69 29.64
N GLY A 82 -10.11 -5.00 29.66
CA GLY A 82 -9.21 -6.05 29.19
C GLY A 82 -8.58 -5.77 27.81
N GLY A 83 -7.37 -6.30 27.58
CA GLY A 83 -6.67 -6.13 26.30
C GLY A 83 -7.52 -6.62 25.11
N ARG A 84 -7.29 -6.04 23.93
CA ARG A 84 -7.98 -6.40 22.66
C ARG A 84 -6.96 -6.45 21.52
N ALA A 85 -7.07 -7.48 20.69
CA ALA A 85 -6.21 -7.69 19.53
C ALA A 85 -6.95 -7.24 18.27
N ARG A 86 -6.19 -6.60 17.39
CA ARG A 86 -6.66 -6.05 16.12
C ARG A 86 -5.60 -6.34 15.08
N ILE A 87 -6.03 -6.69 13.88
CA ILE A 87 -5.12 -7.02 12.79
C ILE A 87 -5.44 -6.09 11.63
N THR A 88 -4.43 -5.29 11.26
CA THR A 88 -4.42 -4.56 10.01
C THR A 88 -3.09 -4.80 9.31
N THR A 89 -3.14 -4.99 8.00
CA THR A 89 -2.01 -5.47 7.21
C THR A 89 -1.89 -4.74 5.89
N GLN A 90 -0.68 -4.74 5.32
CA GLN A 90 -0.53 -4.55 3.89
C GLN A 90 -1.40 -5.55 3.14
N ARG A 91 -2.08 -5.08 2.09
CA ARG A 91 -3.04 -5.86 1.30
C ARG A 91 -2.33 -6.59 0.16
N GLY A 92 -3.01 -7.49 -0.53
CA GLY A 92 -2.53 -8.16 -1.77
C GLY A 92 -1.30 -9.08 -1.63
N THR A 93 -0.71 -9.20 -0.44
CA THR A 93 0.43 -10.09 -0.16
C THR A 93 -0.06 -11.52 0.01
N ALA A 94 0.52 -12.45 -0.75
CA ALA A 94 0.09 -13.85 -0.78
C ALA A 94 0.88 -14.72 0.19
N VAL A 95 0.17 -15.59 0.91
CA VAL A 95 0.72 -16.60 1.81
C VAL A 95 0.06 -17.96 1.55
N VAL A 96 0.85 -19.03 1.59
CA VAL A 96 0.38 -20.42 1.61
C VAL A 96 1.01 -21.09 2.84
N TRP A 97 0.20 -21.81 3.63
CA TRP A 97 0.63 -22.39 4.89
C TRP A 97 0.00 -23.75 5.18
N GLU A 98 0.65 -24.53 6.04
CA GLU A 98 0.12 -25.79 6.54
C GLU A 98 -1.05 -25.56 7.50
N ALA A 99 -2.18 -26.23 7.27
CA ALA A 99 -3.36 -26.12 8.12
C ALA A 99 -3.08 -26.58 9.55
N ALA A 100 -2.26 -27.62 9.75
CA ALA A 100 -1.98 -28.17 11.08
C ALA A 100 -1.06 -27.29 11.94
N SER A 101 -0.09 -26.62 11.33
CA SER A 101 1.00 -25.94 12.07
C SER A 101 1.02 -24.42 11.88
N GLY A 102 0.29 -23.88 10.89
CA GLY A 102 0.39 -22.48 10.48
C GLY A 102 1.72 -22.11 9.81
N ARG A 103 2.62 -23.09 9.61
CA ARG A 103 3.94 -22.86 9.00
C ARG A 103 3.76 -22.49 7.53
N ALA A 104 4.32 -21.35 7.14
CA ALA A 104 4.39 -20.97 5.74
C ALA A 104 5.25 -21.97 4.97
N VAL A 105 4.74 -22.46 3.83
CA VAL A 105 5.46 -23.43 2.98
C VAL A 105 6.38 -22.75 1.96
N HIS A 106 6.24 -21.44 1.81
CA HIS A 106 7.07 -20.59 0.98
C HIS A 106 7.14 -19.18 1.60
N PRO A 107 8.21 -18.39 1.37
CA PRO A 107 8.22 -16.96 1.64
C PRO A 107 6.98 -16.24 1.10
N ALA A 108 6.39 -15.34 1.89
CA ALA A 108 5.28 -14.52 1.41
C ALA A 108 5.71 -13.71 0.17
N ILE A 109 4.82 -13.60 -0.81
CA ILE A 109 5.07 -12.80 -2.02
C ILE A 109 4.33 -11.47 -1.86
N SER A 110 5.10 -10.39 -1.77
CA SER A 110 4.61 -9.02 -1.56
C SER A 110 3.69 -8.57 -2.70
N TRP A 111 2.76 -7.67 -2.41
CA TRP A 111 1.91 -7.01 -3.39
C TRP A 111 2.70 -6.26 -4.48
N GLN A 112 3.92 -5.81 -4.17
CA GLN A 112 4.82 -5.12 -5.09
C GLN A 112 5.52 -6.07 -6.07
N ASP A 113 5.49 -7.38 -5.84
CA ASP A 113 6.23 -8.33 -6.66
C ASP A 113 5.51 -8.59 -8.00
N GLY A 114 6.17 -8.21 -9.09
CA GLY A 114 5.62 -8.30 -10.45
C GLY A 114 5.84 -9.66 -11.15
N ARG A 115 6.29 -10.71 -10.46
CA ARG A 115 6.64 -11.98 -11.12
C ARG A 115 5.48 -12.66 -11.86
N THR A 116 4.24 -12.31 -11.52
CA THR A 116 3.02 -12.91 -12.10
C THR A 116 2.32 -12.01 -13.12
N VAL A 117 2.91 -10.86 -13.49
CA VAL A 117 2.33 -9.92 -14.48
C VAL A 117 1.97 -10.61 -15.80
N ARG A 118 2.85 -11.47 -16.32
CA ARG A 118 2.58 -12.22 -17.55
C ARG A 118 1.36 -13.15 -17.40
N ARG A 119 1.27 -13.86 -16.26
CA ARG A 119 0.15 -14.75 -15.99
C ARG A 119 -1.18 -14.00 -15.88
N CYS A 120 -1.18 -12.80 -15.28
CA CYS A 120 -2.36 -11.93 -15.28
C CYS A 120 -2.78 -11.53 -16.71
N ALA A 121 -1.83 -11.25 -17.60
CA ALA A 121 -2.14 -10.95 -19.01
C ALA A 121 -2.71 -12.17 -19.77
N ASP A 122 -2.17 -13.36 -19.51
CA ASP A 122 -2.67 -14.61 -20.10
C ASP A 122 -4.12 -14.87 -19.64
N LEU A 123 -4.40 -14.73 -18.33
CA LEU A 123 -5.75 -14.87 -17.76
C LEU A 123 -6.73 -13.83 -18.30
N LEU A 124 -6.27 -12.59 -18.51
CA LEU A 124 -7.09 -11.54 -19.11
C LEU A 124 -7.51 -11.91 -20.54
N ALA A 125 -6.62 -12.53 -21.32
CA ALA A 125 -6.94 -13.01 -22.66
C ALA A 125 -7.98 -14.16 -22.65
N GLU A 126 -8.07 -14.88 -21.53
CA GLU A 126 -9.07 -15.92 -21.26
C GLU A 126 -10.37 -15.36 -20.64
N GLY A 127 -10.47 -14.03 -20.42
CA GLY A 127 -11.64 -13.38 -19.82
C GLY A 127 -11.64 -13.38 -18.29
N VAL A 128 -10.53 -13.74 -17.65
CA VAL A 128 -10.35 -13.79 -16.19
C VAL A 128 -9.56 -12.56 -15.73
N PHE A 129 -10.24 -11.64 -15.05
CA PHE A 129 -9.67 -10.37 -14.62
C PHE A 129 -9.00 -10.51 -13.25
N VAL A 130 -7.66 -10.53 -13.23
CA VAL A 130 -6.86 -10.53 -12.00
C VAL A 130 -5.74 -9.50 -12.07
N SER A 131 -5.50 -8.80 -10.95
CA SER A 131 -4.46 -7.78 -10.86
C SER A 131 -3.12 -8.39 -10.44
N PRO A 132 -1.98 -7.96 -11.02
CA PRO A 132 -0.66 -8.35 -10.54
C PRO A 132 -0.32 -7.80 -9.15
N LEU A 133 -1.09 -6.83 -8.63
CA LEU A 133 -0.95 -6.34 -7.25
C LEU A 133 -1.65 -7.26 -6.23
N ALA A 134 -2.61 -8.08 -6.69
CA ALA A 134 -3.42 -8.95 -5.86
C ALA A 134 -2.72 -10.29 -5.52
N ALA A 135 -3.26 -11.03 -4.55
CA ALA A 135 -2.69 -12.28 -4.07
C ALA A 135 -2.91 -13.48 -5.01
N ALA A 136 -3.97 -13.47 -5.82
CA ALA A 136 -4.48 -14.66 -6.50
C ALA A 136 -3.46 -15.39 -7.39
N THR A 137 -2.85 -14.71 -8.35
CA THR A 137 -1.82 -15.33 -9.22
C THR A 137 -0.53 -15.65 -8.47
N LYS A 138 -0.26 -14.95 -7.36
CA LYS A 138 0.90 -15.24 -6.49
C LYS A 138 0.67 -16.51 -5.68
N VAL A 139 -0.55 -16.77 -5.24
CA VAL A 139 -0.95 -18.05 -4.62
C VAL A 139 -0.79 -19.18 -5.62
N GLU A 140 -1.32 -19.05 -6.84
CA GLU A 140 -1.12 -20.02 -7.93
C GLU A 140 0.37 -20.32 -8.13
N TRP A 141 1.19 -19.27 -8.24
CA TRP A 141 2.63 -19.38 -8.44
C TRP A 141 3.34 -20.15 -7.32
N ILE A 142 2.92 -19.95 -6.06
CA ILE A 142 3.47 -20.70 -4.91
C ILE A 142 3.04 -22.16 -5.01
N LEU A 143 1.75 -22.42 -5.21
CA LEU A 143 1.19 -23.77 -5.30
C LEU A 143 1.83 -24.56 -6.44
N ASP A 144 2.11 -23.96 -7.60
CA ASP A 144 2.82 -24.63 -8.69
C ASP A 144 4.21 -25.16 -8.34
N ARG A 145 4.81 -24.67 -7.24
CA ARG A 145 6.13 -25.09 -6.75
C ARG A 145 6.08 -26.05 -5.58
N VAL A 146 5.09 -25.87 -4.70
CA VAL A 146 5.00 -26.63 -3.44
C VAL A 146 3.94 -27.73 -3.48
N ASP A 147 2.95 -27.61 -4.37
CA ASP A 147 1.82 -28.52 -4.54
C ASP A 147 1.30 -28.47 -6.01
N PRO A 148 2.10 -28.90 -7.00
CA PRO A 148 1.77 -28.76 -8.42
C PRO A 148 0.50 -29.53 -8.83
N GLY A 149 0.23 -30.66 -8.17
CA GLY A 149 -0.97 -31.47 -8.36
C GLY A 149 -2.21 -30.93 -7.63
N ARG A 150 -2.04 -29.96 -6.73
CA ARG A 150 -3.08 -29.45 -5.82
C ARG A 150 -3.66 -30.54 -4.91
N GLU A 151 -2.85 -31.54 -4.55
CA GLU A 151 -3.28 -32.67 -3.73
C GLU A 151 -3.41 -32.24 -2.26
N GLU A 152 -2.41 -31.53 -1.76
CA GLU A 152 -2.35 -31.08 -0.37
C GLU A 152 -3.39 -30.01 -0.08
N VAL A 153 -3.59 -29.08 -1.01
CA VAL A 153 -4.60 -28.02 -0.88
C VAL A 153 -6.02 -28.58 -0.98
N ARG A 154 -6.30 -29.55 -1.88
CA ARG A 154 -7.61 -30.22 -1.95
C ARG A 154 -7.88 -31.12 -0.75
N ALA A 155 -6.84 -31.70 -0.16
CA ALA A 155 -6.97 -32.48 1.07
C ALA A 155 -7.09 -31.60 2.33
N GLY A 156 -7.10 -30.27 2.20
CA GLY A 156 -7.18 -29.34 3.33
C GLY A 156 -5.92 -29.28 4.20
N ARG A 157 -4.79 -29.86 3.74
CA ARG A 157 -3.49 -29.82 4.45
C ARG A 157 -2.77 -28.50 4.21
N LEU A 158 -3.03 -27.84 3.09
CA LEU A 158 -2.60 -26.47 2.82
C LEU A 158 -3.78 -25.52 2.77
N ARG A 159 -3.57 -24.30 3.29
CA ARG A 159 -4.46 -23.15 3.15
C ARG A 159 -3.72 -22.02 2.45
N CYS A 160 -4.48 -21.11 1.84
CA CYS A 160 -3.93 -19.93 1.17
C CYS A 160 -4.78 -18.69 1.43
N GLY A 161 -4.19 -17.53 1.24
CA GLY A 161 -4.87 -16.26 1.46
C GLY A 161 -3.91 -15.09 1.62
N THR A 162 -4.46 -13.99 2.12
CA THR A 162 -3.75 -12.76 2.43
C THR A 162 -3.12 -12.80 3.84
N LEU A 163 -2.33 -11.76 4.15
CA LEU A 163 -1.54 -11.71 5.38
C LEU A 163 -2.41 -11.66 6.65
N ASP A 164 -3.56 -10.99 6.60
CA ASP A 164 -4.54 -10.91 7.69
C ASP A 164 -5.04 -12.30 8.09
N ALA A 165 -5.43 -13.14 7.13
CA ALA A 165 -5.91 -14.49 7.39
C ALA A 165 -4.82 -15.38 8.00
N TRP A 166 -3.60 -15.28 7.48
CA TRP A 166 -2.47 -16.02 8.05
C TRP A 166 -2.12 -15.54 9.47
N LEU A 167 -2.18 -14.23 9.73
CA LEU A 167 -1.94 -13.69 11.07
C LEU A 167 -3.06 -14.07 12.04
N ALA A 168 -4.32 -13.98 11.63
CA ALA A 168 -5.47 -14.42 12.42
C ALA A 168 -5.31 -15.89 12.82
N TRP A 169 -4.88 -16.72 11.85
CA TRP A 169 -4.59 -18.13 12.10
C TRP A 169 -3.47 -18.33 13.12
N ARG A 170 -2.33 -17.68 12.90
CA ARG A 170 -1.15 -17.81 13.76
C ARG A 170 -1.35 -17.28 15.16
N LEU A 171 -2.11 -16.21 15.31
CA LEU A 171 -2.34 -15.55 16.59
C LEU A 171 -3.40 -16.26 17.41
N SER A 172 -4.35 -16.95 16.77
CA SER A 172 -5.36 -17.77 17.43
C SER A 172 -4.98 -19.25 17.57
N GLY A 173 -3.77 -19.62 17.11
CA GLY A 173 -3.18 -20.95 17.24
C GLY A 173 -3.94 -22.08 16.56
N GLY A 174 -4.97 -21.81 15.78
CA GLY A 174 -5.95 -22.89 15.61
C GLY A 174 -7.40 -22.50 15.36
N ALA A 175 -7.81 -21.33 15.82
CA ALA A 175 -9.24 -21.08 15.98
C ALA A 175 -9.84 -20.20 14.88
N VAL A 176 -9.09 -19.23 14.36
CA VAL A 176 -9.61 -18.22 13.43
C VAL A 176 -9.06 -18.46 12.02
N VAL A 177 -9.93 -18.94 11.13
CA VAL A 177 -9.65 -19.15 9.70
C VAL A 177 -10.50 -18.19 8.88
N ALA A 178 -10.21 -16.90 9.01
CA ALA A 178 -11.04 -15.83 8.46
C ALA A 178 -10.21 -14.71 7.82
N THR A 179 -10.82 -14.03 6.86
CA THR A 179 -10.38 -12.75 6.28
C THR A 179 -11.57 -11.80 6.27
N ASP A 180 -11.36 -10.50 6.37
CA ASP A 180 -12.47 -9.55 6.21
C ASP A 180 -12.73 -9.23 4.74
N ALA A 181 -13.91 -8.66 4.48
CA ALA A 181 -14.31 -8.29 3.13
C ALA A 181 -13.35 -7.29 2.45
N SER A 182 -12.69 -6.39 3.20
CA SER A 182 -11.72 -5.46 2.62
C SER A 182 -10.48 -6.18 2.09
N ASN A 183 -9.84 -7.06 2.88
CA ASN A 183 -8.71 -7.86 2.44
C ASN A 183 -9.11 -8.85 1.33
N ALA A 184 -10.29 -9.48 1.45
CA ALA A 184 -10.84 -10.35 0.42
C ALA A 184 -10.93 -9.63 -0.93
N SER A 185 -11.46 -8.40 -0.96
CA SER A 185 -11.56 -7.60 -2.20
C SER A 185 -10.21 -7.30 -2.84
N CYS A 186 -9.14 -7.15 -2.04
CA CYS A 186 -7.77 -6.95 -2.52
C CYS A 186 -7.01 -8.25 -2.84
N SER A 187 -7.61 -9.43 -2.59
CA SER A 187 -6.96 -10.73 -2.82
C SER A 187 -6.92 -11.11 -4.30
N GLY A 188 -7.84 -10.56 -5.10
CA GLY A 188 -8.04 -10.96 -6.50
C GLY A 188 -8.85 -12.24 -6.68
N PHE A 189 -9.36 -12.85 -5.60
CA PHE A 189 -10.31 -13.97 -5.65
C PHE A 189 -11.76 -13.54 -5.45
N PHE A 190 -12.02 -12.30 -5.04
CA PHE A 190 -13.33 -11.84 -4.62
C PHE A 190 -14.14 -11.26 -5.78
N ASP A 191 -15.41 -11.62 -5.86
CA ASP A 191 -16.40 -10.99 -6.73
C ASP A 191 -17.09 -9.83 -5.99
N LEU A 192 -16.92 -8.61 -6.50
CA LEU A 192 -17.54 -7.41 -5.92
C LEU A 192 -19.08 -7.43 -6.02
N LEU A 193 -19.64 -8.05 -7.06
CA LEU A 193 -21.09 -8.13 -7.26
C LEU A 193 -21.70 -9.25 -6.41
N GLY A 194 -21.14 -10.46 -6.49
CA GLY A 194 -21.57 -11.61 -5.70
C GLY A 194 -21.20 -11.52 -4.22
N ARG A 195 -20.27 -10.64 -3.85
CA ARG A 195 -19.79 -10.39 -2.47
C ARG A 195 -19.23 -11.64 -1.80
N ALA A 196 -18.61 -12.51 -2.60
CA ALA A 196 -18.07 -13.81 -2.19
C ALA A 196 -16.84 -14.18 -3.04
N TRP A 197 -16.26 -15.35 -2.81
CA TRP A 197 -15.22 -15.87 -3.70
C TRP A 197 -15.75 -16.13 -5.10
N ASN A 198 -15.00 -15.74 -6.12
CA ASN A 198 -15.35 -15.85 -7.53
C ASN A 198 -15.00 -17.24 -8.07
N PRO A 199 -16.00 -18.09 -8.42
CA PRO A 199 -15.74 -19.45 -8.87
C PRO A 199 -14.90 -19.51 -10.14
N ALA A 200 -15.10 -18.59 -11.09
CA ALA A 200 -14.35 -18.59 -12.34
C ALA A 200 -12.85 -18.31 -12.12
N ILE A 201 -12.51 -17.44 -11.16
CA ILE A 201 -11.11 -17.19 -10.79
C ILE A 201 -10.52 -18.40 -10.06
N LEU A 202 -11.26 -19.02 -9.15
CA LEU A 202 -10.83 -20.20 -8.42
C LEU A 202 -10.52 -21.37 -9.36
N ASP A 203 -11.41 -21.63 -10.32
CA ASP A 203 -11.25 -22.66 -11.33
C ASP A 203 -10.03 -22.39 -12.22
N ALA A 204 -9.90 -21.16 -12.74
CA ALA A 204 -8.78 -20.77 -13.61
C ALA A 204 -7.41 -20.92 -12.92
N LEU A 205 -7.35 -20.71 -11.59
CA LEU A 205 -6.12 -20.82 -10.79
C LEU A 205 -5.93 -22.20 -10.15
N ARG A 206 -6.89 -23.11 -10.32
CA ARG A 206 -6.93 -24.45 -9.71
C ARG A 206 -6.81 -24.38 -8.18
N VAL A 207 -7.54 -23.46 -7.55
CA VAL A 207 -7.58 -23.28 -6.10
C VAL A 207 -8.98 -23.65 -5.60
N PRO A 208 -9.15 -24.68 -4.76
CA PRO A 208 -10.46 -24.98 -4.19
C PRO A 208 -10.87 -23.88 -3.20
N ASP A 209 -12.16 -23.56 -3.16
CA ASP A 209 -12.76 -22.58 -2.24
C ASP A 209 -12.44 -22.88 -0.77
N THR A 210 -12.45 -24.16 -0.38
CA THR A 210 -12.13 -24.66 0.97
C THR A 210 -10.71 -24.34 1.44
N ALA A 211 -9.80 -23.98 0.52
CA ALA A 211 -8.44 -23.57 0.88
C ALA A 211 -8.35 -22.09 1.29
N LEU A 212 -9.32 -21.27 0.87
CA LEU A 212 -9.42 -19.87 1.27
C LEU A 212 -10.11 -19.74 2.64
N PRO A 213 -9.82 -18.66 3.38
CA PRO A 213 -10.51 -18.35 4.62
C PRO A 213 -11.98 -17.95 4.40
N GLU A 214 -12.79 -18.05 5.45
CA GLU A 214 -14.14 -17.48 5.46
C GLU A 214 -14.08 -15.95 5.39
N ILE A 215 -14.99 -15.33 4.63
CA ILE A 215 -15.11 -13.88 4.55
C ILE A 215 -16.04 -13.40 5.67
N VAL A 216 -15.50 -12.71 6.67
CA VAL A 216 -16.20 -12.20 7.85
C VAL A 216 -16.39 -10.68 7.81
N ASP A 217 -17.15 -10.16 8.78
CA ASP A 217 -17.25 -8.71 9.01
C ASP A 217 -15.90 -8.14 9.48
N SER A 218 -15.62 -6.88 9.14
CA SER A 218 -14.38 -6.19 9.48
C SER A 218 -14.27 -5.89 10.99
N GLU A 219 -15.37 -5.98 11.74
CA GLU A 219 -15.41 -5.90 13.19
C GLU A 219 -16.30 -7.00 13.79
N GLY A 220 -15.91 -7.52 14.96
CA GLY A 220 -16.62 -8.59 15.65
C GLY A 220 -15.65 -9.53 16.38
N ILE A 221 -16.12 -10.26 17.39
CA ILE A 221 -15.29 -11.22 18.13
C ILE A 221 -15.14 -12.49 17.29
N LEU A 222 -13.96 -12.66 16.69
CA LEU A 222 -13.65 -13.80 15.80
C LEU A 222 -13.08 -15.00 16.57
N GLY A 223 -12.47 -14.73 17.72
CA GLY A 223 -11.76 -15.71 18.54
C GLY A 223 -10.88 -14.99 19.55
N SER A 224 -9.92 -15.69 20.14
CA SER A 224 -8.97 -15.11 21.08
C SER A 224 -7.53 -15.46 20.69
N LEU A 225 -6.58 -14.65 21.17
CA LEU A 225 -5.17 -15.00 21.10
C LEU A 225 -4.91 -16.34 21.78
N ASP A 226 -4.07 -17.17 21.16
CA ASP A 226 -3.62 -18.44 21.72
C ASP A 226 -2.81 -18.19 23.00
N PRO A 227 -3.23 -18.73 24.15
CA PRO A 227 -2.48 -18.63 25.41
C PRO A 227 -1.04 -19.16 25.30
N SER A 228 -0.75 -20.07 24.37
CA SER A 228 0.60 -20.60 24.13
C SER A 228 1.62 -19.52 23.71
N LEU A 229 1.13 -18.35 23.26
CA LEU A 229 1.96 -17.18 22.94
C LEU A 229 2.50 -16.47 24.19
N GLY A 230 2.10 -16.87 25.39
CA GLY A 230 2.46 -16.20 26.65
C GLY A 230 1.79 -14.84 26.84
N LEU A 231 0.73 -14.58 26.07
CA LEU A 231 -0.10 -13.39 26.15
C LEU A 231 -1.45 -13.73 26.82
N PRO A 232 -2.09 -12.78 27.51
CA PRO A 232 -3.45 -13.01 28.00
C PRO A 232 -4.39 -13.37 26.85
N ALA A 233 -5.40 -14.21 27.14
CA ALA A 233 -6.46 -14.56 26.19
C ALA A 233 -7.27 -13.31 25.87
N VAL A 234 -6.86 -12.65 24.78
CA VAL A 234 -7.36 -11.36 24.34
C VAL A 234 -8.19 -11.58 23.08
N PRO A 235 -9.41 -11.03 22.96
CA PRO A 235 -10.22 -11.21 21.77
C PRO A 235 -9.56 -10.61 20.53
N ILE A 236 -9.60 -11.34 19.42
CA ILE A 236 -9.33 -10.83 18.07
C ILE A 236 -10.65 -10.22 17.58
N ALA A 237 -10.72 -8.89 17.56
CA ALA A 237 -11.98 -8.17 17.43
C ALA A 237 -12.15 -7.38 16.12
N ALA A 238 -11.11 -7.34 15.28
CA ALA A 238 -11.14 -6.67 13.98
C ALA A 238 -10.07 -7.24 13.03
N LEU A 239 -10.46 -7.40 11.77
CA LEU A 239 -9.61 -7.68 10.62
C LEU A 239 -9.94 -6.61 9.56
N ILE A 240 -8.95 -5.87 9.08
CA ILE A 240 -9.19 -4.84 8.05
C ILE A 240 -7.90 -4.50 7.29
N GLY A 241 -8.00 -4.31 5.97
CA GLY A 241 -6.89 -3.84 5.14
C GLY A 241 -6.39 -2.46 5.59
N ASP A 242 -5.09 -2.18 5.44
CA ASP A 242 -4.48 -0.95 5.96
C ASP A 242 -5.12 0.36 5.48
N GLN A 243 -5.39 0.52 4.19
CA GLN A 243 -6.00 1.74 3.65
C GLN A 243 -7.46 1.90 4.06
N GLN A 244 -8.22 0.80 4.10
CA GLN A 244 -9.57 0.77 4.62
C GLN A 244 -9.63 1.04 6.12
N ALA A 245 -8.65 0.56 6.88
CA ALA A 245 -8.49 0.89 8.28
C ALA A 245 -8.18 2.39 8.44
N ALA A 246 -7.37 2.98 7.56
CA ALA A 246 -7.09 4.41 7.58
C ALA A 246 -8.36 5.23 7.28
N MET A 247 -9.24 4.80 6.39
CA MET A 247 -10.56 5.43 6.19
C MET A 247 -11.40 5.48 7.48
N MET A 248 -11.39 4.41 8.27
CA MET A 248 -12.04 4.38 9.59
C MET A 248 -11.30 5.26 10.62
N GLY A 249 -9.97 5.25 10.62
CA GLY A 249 -9.15 6.10 11.50
C GLY A 249 -9.37 7.59 11.25
N GLU A 250 -9.57 7.95 9.99
CA GLU A 250 -9.94 9.29 9.54
C GLU A 250 -11.45 9.54 9.54
N LEU A 251 -12.27 8.61 10.02
CA LEU A 251 -13.73 8.72 10.09
C LEU A 251 -14.34 9.29 8.79
N ARG A 252 -13.89 8.78 7.64
CA ARG A 252 -14.46 9.06 6.32
C ARG A 252 -15.57 8.04 6.03
N LEU A 253 -16.66 8.19 6.78
CA LEU A 253 -17.73 7.20 6.90
C LEU A 253 -18.87 7.42 5.90
N GLU A 254 -19.01 8.65 5.41
CA GLU A 254 -20.10 9.03 4.52
C GLU A 254 -19.68 8.96 3.04
N PRO A 255 -20.61 8.64 2.12
CA PRO A 255 -20.32 8.62 0.69
C PRO A 255 -19.78 9.97 0.18
N GLY A 256 -18.74 9.94 -0.65
CA GLY A 256 -18.04 11.11 -1.16
C GLY A 256 -16.92 11.64 -0.27
N GLU A 257 -16.82 11.19 0.99
CA GLU A 257 -15.68 11.51 1.84
C GLU A 257 -14.39 10.83 1.36
N VAL A 258 -13.27 11.57 1.45
CA VAL A 258 -11.97 11.15 0.94
C VAL A 258 -10.89 11.34 1.99
N LYS A 259 -9.92 10.41 2.04
CA LYS A 259 -8.63 10.61 2.72
C LYS A 259 -7.46 10.40 1.78
N ILE A 260 -6.30 10.88 2.22
CA ILE A 260 -5.00 10.56 1.64
C ILE A 260 -4.04 10.05 2.72
N THR A 261 -3.40 8.91 2.47
CA THR A 261 -2.32 8.40 3.32
C THR A 261 -0.99 8.62 2.62
N TYR A 262 -0.15 9.52 3.16
CA TYR A 262 1.18 9.80 2.63
C TYR A 262 2.25 8.87 3.23
N GLY A 263 2.38 7.69 2.62
CA GLY A 263 3.49 6.76 2.87
C GLY A 263 4.62 6.91 1.84
N THR A 264 5.29 5.79 1.54
CA THR A 264 6.22 5.66 0.40
C THR A 264 5.54 6.14 -0.90
N SER A 265 4.30 5.70 -1.09
CA SER A 265 3.32 6.16 -2.09
C SER A 265 2.25 6.99 -1.38
N ALA A 266 1.47 7.77 -2.12
CA ALA A 266 0.24 8.37 -1.61
C ALA A 266 -0.97 7.59 -2.11
N MET A 267 -1.78 7.10 -1.18
CA MET A 267 -3.01 6.37 -1.47
C MET A 267 -4.20 7.24 -1.12
N LEU A 268 -5.08 7.47 -2.10
CA LEU A 268 -6.32 8.19 -1.93
C LEU A 268 -7.48 7.21 -2.00
N ASP A 269 -8.37 7.30 -1.03
CA ASP A 269 -9.54 6.43 -0.92
C ASP A 269 -10.78 7.28 -0.79
N LEU A 270 -11.77 7.00 -1.65
CA LEU A 270 -13.07 7.66 -1.67
C LEU A 270 -14.14 6.66 -1.22
N ASN A 271 -14.95 7.03 -0.23
CA ASN A 271 -16.08 6.23 0.20
C ASN A 271 -17.19 6.27 -0.85
N ALA A 272 -17.55 5.11 -1.40
CA ALA A 272 -18.55 4.96 -2.46
C ALA A 272 -19.95 4.61 -1.92
N GLY A 273 -20.08 4.36 -0.61
CA GLY A 273 -21.34 3.95 -0.01
C GLY A 273 -21.71 2.49 -0.29
N PRO A 274 -23.00 2.14 -0.35
CA PRO A 274 -23.46 0.74 -0.41
C PRO A 274 -23.36 0.09 -1.79
N GLU A 275 -23.12 0.87 -2.84
CA GLU A 275 -23.01 0.39 -4.22
C GLU A 275 -21.59 0.60 -4.77
N PRO A 276 -21.04 -0.36 -5.52
CA PRO A 276 -19.72 -0.19 -6.12
C PRO A 276 -19.77 0.87 -7.22
N LEU A 277 -18.81 1.79 -7.21
CA LEU A 277 -18.57 2.69 -8.32
C LEU A 277 -17.56 2.05 -9.28
N TRP A 278 -17.80 2.14 -10.58
CA TRP A 278 -16.88 1.64 -11.60
C TRP A 278 -16.20 2.82 -12.28
N SER A 279 -14.88 2.75 -12.43
CA SER A 279 -14.09 3.83 -12.98
C SER A 279 -13.32 3.41 -14.22
N MET A 280 -13.30 4.30 -15.21
CA MET A 280 -12.44 4.18 -16.39
C MET A 280 -11.15 5.00 -16.25
N GLN A 281 -10.94 5.66 -15.10
CA GLN A 281 -9.84 6.59 -14.84
C GLN A 281 -8.65 5.93 -14.11
N GLY A 282 -8.53 4.60 -14.20
CA GLY A 282 -7.46 3.86 -13.52
C GLY A 282 -7.55 3.88 -11.99
N THR A 283 -8.77 3.99 -11.45
CA THR A 283 -9.04 3.78 -10.01
C THR A 283 -9.62 2.38 -9.79
N TYR A 284 -9.47 1.85 -8.59
CA TYR A 284 -9.81 0.47 -8.26
C TYR A 284 -11.05 0.43 -7.36
N PRO A 285 -12.15 -0.21 -7.81
CA PRO A 285 -13.27 -0.50 -6.92
C PRO A 285 -12.89 -1.60 -5.94
N LEU A 286 -13.14 -1.35 -4.66
CA LEU A 286 -12.82 -2.26 -3.56
C LEU A 286 -13.96 -2.26 -2.53
N VAL A 287 -13.93 -3.24 -1.64
CA VAL A 287 -14.73 -3.18 -0.42
C VAL A 287 -13.99 -2.32 0.60
N LEU A 288 -14.68 -1.31 1.12
CA LEU A 288 -14.21 -0.47 2.22
C LEU A 288 -14.27 -1.24 3.55
N TRP A 289 -15.42 -1.84 3.86
CA TRP A 289 -15.60 -2.75 4.99
C TRP A 289 -16.93 -3.48 4.88
N ARG A 290 -17.10 -4.56 5.66
CA ARG A 290 -18.41 -5.16 5.92
C ARG A 290 -18.70 -5.09 7.42
N ARG A 291 -19.83 -4.50 7.80
CA ARG A 291 -20.21 -4.29 9.22
C ARG A 291 -21.67 -4.65 9.42
N GLY A 292 -21.96 -5.56 10.35
CA GLY A 292 -23.32 -6.08 10.56
C GLY A 292 -23.92 -6.68 9.29
N GLY A 293 -23.09 -7.39 8.50
CA GLY A 293 -23.47 -7.95 7.20
C GLY A 293 -23.65 -6.94 6.06
N ARG A 294 -23.51 -5.63 6.31
CA ARG A 294 -23.65 -4.58 5.29
C ARG A 294 -22.30 -4.21 4.70
N VAL A 295 -22.18 -4.31 3.39
CA VAL A 295 -20.96 -3.95 2.64
C VAL A 295 -20.97 -2.46 2.31
N THR A 296 -19.85 -1.80 2.50
CA THR A 296 -19.55 -0.46 1.99
C THR A 296 -18.39 -0.57 1.01
N PHE A 297 -18.46 0.14 -0.11
CA PHE A 297 -17.44 0.13 -1.17
C PHE A 297 -16.59 1.41 -1.12
N CYS A 298 -15.43 1.35 -1.77
CA CYS A 298 -14.60 2.52 -2.03
C CYS A 298 -13.97 2.47 -3.42
N LEU A 299 -13.56 3.64 -3.91
CA LEU A 299 -12.61 3.76 -5.01
C LEU A 299 -11.24 4.10 -4.43
N GLU A 300 -10.21 3.41 -4.89
CA GLU A 300 -8.81 3.67 -4.53
C GLU A 300 -8.02 4.16 -5.74
N GLY A 301 -7.22 5.21 -5.52
CA GLY A 301 -6.27 5.73 -6.50
C GLY A 301 -4.89 5.89 -5.87
N THR A 302 -3.84 5.77 -6.69
CA THR A 302 -2.46 5.80 -6.19
C THR A 302 -1.56 6.77 -6.94
N ALA A 303 -0.88 7.63 -6.18
CA ALA A 303 0.35 8.27 -6.62
C ALA A 303 1.54 7.40 -6.13
N ILE A 304 2.11 6.63 -7.06
CA ILE A 304 3.13 5.60 -6.78
C ILE A 304 4.30 6.14 -5.96
N THR A 305 4.71 7.39 -6.18
CA THR A 305 5.78 8.02 -5.42
C THR A 305 5.27 9.25 -4.67
N ALA A 306 5.40 9.24 -3.35
CA ALA A 306 5.23 10.42 -2.50
C ALA A 306 6.40 10.53 -1.50
N GLY A 307 6.34 9.86 -0.35
CA GLY A 307 7.43 9.83 0.63
C GLY A 307 8.74 9.22 0.10
N ALA A 308 8.66 8.35 -0.91
CA ALA A 308 9.83 7.86 -1.62
C ALA A 308 10.60 8.97 -2.35
N ALA A 309 9.90 10.00 -2.87
CA ALA A 309 10.55 11.14 -3.51
C ALA A 309 11.34 11.98 -2.48
N ILE A 310 10.79 12.16 -1.28
CA ILE A 310 11.47 12.83 -0.17
C ILE A 310 12.69 12.00 0.28
N THR A 311 12.53 10.69 0.41
CA THR A 311 13.64 9.78 0.70
C THR A 311 14.72 9.85 -0.37
N TRP A 312 14.35 9.93 -1.65
CA TRP A 312 15.29 10.08 -2.75
C TRP A 312 16.06 11.41 -2.69
N LEU A 313 15.42 12.52 -2.29
CA LEU A 313 16.14 13.79 -2.08
C LEU A 313 17.25 13.66 -1.03
N ARG A 314 17.04 12.81 -0.01
CA ARG A 314 18.03 12.50 1.02
C ARG A 314 19.10 11.52 0.55
N ASP A 315 18.69 10.31 0.18
CA ASP A 315 19.62 9.20 -0.04
C ASP A 315 20.18 9.17 -1.47
N GLY A 316 19.38 9.61 -2.43
CA GLY A 316 19.72 9.59 -3.85
C GLY A 316 20.44 10.86 -4.29
N LEU A 317 19.80 12.02 -4.09
CA LEU A 317 20.35 13.31 -4.52
C LEU A 317 21.26 13.96 -3.47
N GLY A 318 21.09 13.64 -2.18
CA GLY A 318 21.94 14.17 -1.11
C GLY A 318 21.74 15.66 -0.82
N VAL A 319 20.55 16.21 -1.07
CA VAL A 319 20.27 17.66 -0.89
C VAL A 319 19.62 18.01 0.43
N ILE A 320 19.22 17.00 1.20
CA ILE A 320 18.69 17.10 2.57
C ILE A 320 19.28 15.97 3.42
N ASP A 321 19.45 16.19 4.72
CA ASP A 321 20.00 15.18 5.63
C ASP A 321 18.92 14.29 6.23
N THR A 322 17.74 14.87 6.49
CA THR A 322 16.57 14.17 7.01
C THR A 322 15.33 14.51 6.18
N PRO A 323 14.29 13.65 6.18
CA PRO A 323 13.02 13.99 5.52
C PRO A 323 12.37 15.26 6.05
N ALA A 324 12.60 15.61 7.33
CA ALA A 324 12.05 16.82 7.95
C ALA A 324 12.68 18.10 7.36
N ASP A 325 13.94 18.04 6.95
CA ASP A 325 14.65 19.19 6.37
C ASP A 325 14.05 19.61 5.02
N SER A 326 13.28 18.74 4.37
CA SER A 326 12.57 19.07 3.12
C SER A 326 11.64 20.27 3.29
N ALA A 327 10.93 20.38 4.41
CA ALA A 327 10.03 21.50 4.70
C ALA A 327 10.82 22.80 4.89
N THR A 328 11.82 22.78 5.78
CA THR A 328 12.66 23.93 6.11
C THR A 328 13.38 24.47 4.89
N LEU A 329 14.01 23.59 4.10
CA LEU A 329 14.76 23.98 2.93
C LEU A 329 13.85 24.52 1.81
N ALA A 330 12.70 23.89 1.56
CA ALA A 330 11.74 24.38 0.57
C ALA A 330 11.09 25.71 0.97
N ALA A 331 10.93 25.97 2.27
CA ALA A 331 10.41 27.23 2.80
C ALA A 331 11.43 28.38 2.74
N SER A 332 12.72 28.09 2.55
CA SER A 332 13.77 29.13 2.44
C SER A 332 13.73 29.93 1.13
N VAL A 333 12.93 29.50 0.16
CA VAL A 333 12.66 30.20 -1.10
C VAL A 333 11.16 30.48 -1.23
N PRO A 334 10.76 31.62 -1.83
CA PRO A 334 9.34 31.99 -1.90
C PRO A 334 8.54 31.10 -2.87
N ASP A 335 9.19 30.57 -3.91
CA ASP A 335 8.57 29.77 -4.97
C ASP A 335 9.56 28.74 -5.55
N THR A 336 9.19 28.06 -6.64
CA THR A 336 10.05 27.05 -7.29
C THR A 336 11.07 27.65 -8.27
N GLY A 337 11.08 28.97 -8.49
CA GLY A 337 11.99 29.64 -9.43
C GLY A 337 11.81 29.20 -10.87
N GLY A 338 10.61 28.73 -11.24
CA GLY A 338 10.31 28.12 -12.54
C GLY A 338 10.61 26.61 -12.62
N ALA A 339 11.26 26.03 -11.61
CA ALA A 339 11.53 24.60 -11.58
C ALA A 339 10.25 23.79 -11.37
N TRP A 340 10.21 22.61 -11.98
CA TRP A 340 9.15 21.61 -11.79
C TRP A 340 9.78 20.22 -11.68
N ALA A 341 9.11 19.32 -10.97
CA ALA A 341 9.58 17.95 -10.77
C ALA A 341 8.41 16.96 -10.80
N ILE A 342 8.56 15.90 -11.60
CA ILE A 342 7.60 14.82 -11.73
C ILE A 342 8.14 13.61 -10.98
N PRO A 343 7.53 13.21 -9.85
CA PRO A 343 8.02 12.09 -9.04
C PRO A 343 7.58 10.74 -9.63
N ALA A 344 8.05 10.38 -10.82
CA ALA A 344 7.70 9.14 -11.51
C ALA A 344 8.83 8.09 -11.45
N PHE A 345 9.53 7.94 -10.32
CA PHE A 345 10.68 7.03 -10.19
C PHE A 345 10.34 5.57 -10.49
N GLN A 346 9.09 5.19 -10.23
CA GLN A 346 8.55 3.84 -10.44
C GLN A 346 7.38 3.85 -11.44
N GLY A 347 7.34 4.83 -12.34
CA GLY A 347 6.22 5.09 -13.23
C GLY A 347 5.16 6.02 -12.62
N LEU A 348 4.08 6.21 -13.39
CA LEU A 348 2.92 7.00 -13.01
C LEU A 348 1.72 6.07 -12.74
N GLY A 349 1.12 6.20 -11.55
CA GLY A 349 -0.13 5.52 -11.19
C GLY A 349 -1.36 6.21 -11.78
N THR A 350 -2.46 6.19 -11.04
CA THR A 350 -3.73 6.83 -11.42
C THR A 350 -3.52 8.31 -11.81
N PRO A 351 -4.10 8.83 -12.91
CA PRO A 351 -4.95 8.12 -13.89
C PRO A 351 -4.16 7.47 -15.04
N TYR A 352 -2.84 7.67 -15.12
CA TYR A 352 -2.04 7.34 -16.31
C TYR A 352 -1.73 5.85 -16.48
N MET A 353 -1.53 5.13 -15.37
CA MET A 353 -1.20 3.70 -15.38
C MET A 353 0.02 3.34 -16.25
N GLU A 354 1.06 4.16 -16.16
CA GLU A 354 2.21 4.11 -17.05
C GLU A 354 3.49 3.70 -16.30
N ALA A 355 3.79 2.40 -16.30
CA ALA A 355 4.99 1.85 -15.67
C ALA A 355 6.31 2.29 -16.36
N GLY A 356 6.23 2.72 -17.62
CA GLY A 356 7.37 3.19 -18.41
C GLY A 356 7.86 4.59 -18.03
N ALA A 357 6.99 5.43 -17.45
CA ALA A 357 7.31 6.80 -17.08
C ALA A 357 8.48 6.86 -16.09
N ARG A 358 9.27 7.94 -16.17
CA ARG A 358 10.43 8.17 -15.31
C ARG A 358 10.36 9.54 -14.65
N ALA A 359 11.03 9.67 -13.51
CA ALA A 359 11.11 10.95 -12.83
C ALA A 359 11.83 11.98 -13.70
N ALA A 360 11.31 13.21 -13.72
CA ALA A 360 11.87 14.30 -14.50
C ALA A 360 11.94 15.57 -13.64
N ILE A 361 13.00 16.36 -13.82
CA ILE A 361 13.16 17.67 -13.21
C ILE A 361 13.53 18.64 -14.34
N GLY A 362 12.79 19.75 -14.45
CA GLY A 362 12.98 20.71 -15.52
C GLY A 362 12.69 22.14 -15.10
N GLY A 363 12.78 23.07 -16.05
CA GLY A 363 12.59 24.51 -15.79
C GLY A 363 13.76 25.15 -15.03
N LEU A 364 14.93 24.52 -15.02
CA LEU A 364 16.09 24.99 -14.27
C LEU A 364 16.76 26.19 -14.96
N SER A 365 17.19 27.16 -14.16
CA SER A 365 17.97 28.33 -14.57
C SER A 365 19.27 28.42 -13.77
N ARG A 366 20.18 29.33 -14.14
CA ARG A 366 21.41 29.60 -13.37
C ARG A 366 21.14 30.07 -11.93
N ALA A 367 19.95 30.59 -11.64
CA ALA A 367 19.53 31.02 -10.31
C ALA A 367 18.91 29.88 -9.49
N THR A 368 18.64 28.72 -10.10
CA THR A 368 18.05 27.58 -9.40
C THR A 368 19.02 27.04 -8.35
N THR A 369 18.48 26.74 -7.17
CA THR A 369 19.23 26.23 -6.02
C THR A 369 18.64 24.90 -5.59
N ARG A 370 19.32 24.18 -4.68
CA ARG A 370 18.77 22.95 -4.09
C ARG A 370 17.41 23.17 -3.41
N ALA A 371 17.16 24.37 -2.85
CA ALA A 371 15.89 24.70 -2.23
C ALA A 371 14.73 24.71 -3.23
N HIS A 372 14.96 25.31 -4.40
CA HIS A 372 13.99 25.31 -5.50
C HIS A 372 13.67 23.88 -5.99
N VAL A 373 14.69 23.02 -6.10
CA VAL A 373 14.50 21.60 -6.50
C VAL A 373 13.67 20.82 -5.47
N VAL A 374 13.98 20.98 -4.17
CA VAL A 374 13.22 20.32 -3.10
C VAL A 374 11.78 20.83 -3.08
N ARG A 375 11.57 22.14 -3.22
CA ARG A 375 10.22 22.72 -3.30
C ARG A 375 9.45 22.23 -4.53
N ALA A 376 10.09 22.17 -5.69
CA ALA A 376 9.50 21.64 -6.91
C ALA A 376 9.08 20.17 -6.76
N MET A 377 9.85 19.36 -6.05
CA MET A 377 9.49 17.96 -5.75
C MET A 377 8.25 17.88 -4.84
N LEU A 378 8.15 18.71 -3.80
CA LEU A 378 6.95 18.75 -2.95
C LEU A 378 5.71 19.22 -3.73
N HIS A 379 5.84 20.23 -4.59
CA HIS A 379 4.77 20.62 -5.53
C HIS A 379 4.37 19.46 -6.44
N GLY A 380 5.35 18.74 -7.01
CA GLY A 380 5.09 17.60 -7.87
C GLY A 380 4.29 16.50 -7.17
N ILE A 381 4.58 16.22 -5.90
CA ILE A 381 3.78 15.30 -5.09
C ILE A 381 2.34 15.81 -4.95
N ALA A 382 2.15 17.09 -4.59
CA ALA A 382 0.83 17.67 -4.40
C ALA A 382 -0.04 17.65 -5.68
N TRP A 383 0.55 18.02 -6.82
CA TRP A 383 -0.13 17.97 -8.12
C TRP A 383 -0.45 16.55 -8.57
N ARG A 384 0.46 15.60 -8.35
CA ARG A 384 0.17 14.18 -8.60
C ARG A 384 -1.00 13.69 -7.77
N CYS A 385 -1.08 14.07 -6.50
CA CYS A 385 -2.20 13.71 -5.64
C CYS A 385 -3.51 14.39 -6.08
N ARG A 386 -3.46 15.62 -6.60
CA ARG A 386 -4.63 16.26 -7.22
C ARG A 386 -5.14 15.47 -8.42
N GLU A 387 -4.27 15.05 -9.33
CA GLU A 387 -4.69 14.25 -10.50
C GLU A 387 -5.35 12.93 -10.09
N VAL A 388 -4.87 12.29 -9.01
CA VAL A 388 -5.53 11.09 -8.45
C VAL A 388 -6.89 11.44 -7.84
N TYR A 389 -6.98 12.54 -7.11
CA TYR A 389 -8.23 13.02 -6.54
C TYR A 389 -9.27 13.33 -7.64
N ASP A 390 -8.88 14.07 -8.68
CA ASP A 390 -9.74 14.41 -9.81
C ASP A 390 -10.24 13.13 -10.52
N ALA A 391 -9.38 12.11 -10.65
CA ALA A 391 -9.77 10.80 -11.20
C ALA A 391 -10.80 10.07 -10.33
N LEU A 392 -10.65 10.07 -9.00
CA LEU A 392 -11.62 9.49 -8.06
C LEU A 392 -12.97 10.21 -8.11
N ARG A 393 -12.93 11.54 -8.29
CA ARG A 393 -14.12 12.40 -8.30
C ARG A 393 -14.88 12.35 -9.62
N ALA A 394 -14.21 12.10 -10.74
CA ALA A 394 -14.82 12.06 -12.08
C ALA A 394 -15.99 11.07 -12.17
N ASP A 395 -15.87 9.92 -11.49
CA ASP A 395 -16.88 8.86 -11.50
C ASP A 395 -17.75 8.86 -10.21
N CYS A 396 -17.61 9.88 -9.36
CA CYS A 396 -18.29 9.95 -8.07
C CYS A 396 -19.54 10.84 -8.15
N PRO A 397 -20.76 10.30 -7.88
CA PRO A 397 -22.00 11.08 -7.94
C PRO A 397 -22.21 11.97 -6.71
N PHE A 398 -21.45 11.77 -5.63
CA PHE A 398 -21.59 12.53 -4.39
C PHE A 398 -20.89 13.89 -4.50
N PRO A 399 -21.31 14.92 -3.75
CA PRO A 399 -20.62 16.21 -3.75
C PRO A 399 -19.16 16.09 -3.22
N PRO A 400 -18.28 17.05 -3.55
CA PRO A 400 -16.96 17.13 -2.92
C PRO A 400 -17.07 17.20 -1.39
N PRO A 401 -16.14 16.59 -0.64
CA PRO A 401 -16.17 16.66 0.81
C PRO A 401 -15.83 18.08 1.30
N ALA A 402 -16.28 18.42 2.51
CA ALA A 402 -15.95 19.69 3.15
C ALA A 402 -14.44 19.86 3.39
N ALA A 403 -13.74 18.75 3.62
CA ALA A 403 -12.29 18.70 3.74
C ALA A 403 -11.77 17.31 3.36
N LEU A 404 -10.52 17.26 2.90
CA LEU A 404 -9.76 16.03 2.71
C LEU A 404 -8.91 15.77 3.96
N ARG A 405 -8.90 14.54 4.47
CA ARG A 405 -8.06 14.17 5.62
C ARG A 405 -6.74 13.56 5.18
N ALA A 406 -5.64 13.99 5.78
CA ALA A 406 -4.29 13.61 5.40
C ALA A 406 -3.52 12.98 6.56
N ASP A 407 -3.16 11.71 6.41
CA ASP A 407 -2.39 10.94 7.38
C ASP A 407 -1.07 10.42 6.80
N GLY A 408 -0.32 9.64 7.58
CA GLY A 408 0.96 9.07 7.17
C GLY A 408 2.19 9.94 7.46
N GLY A 409 3.36 9.41 7.13
CA GLY A 409 4.64 9.99 7.52
C GLY A 409 4.92 11.35 6.89
N ALA A 410 4.62 11.52 5.60
CA ALA A 410 4.92 12.78 4.91
C ALA A 410 3.91 13.90 5.26
N ALA A 411 2.74 13.58 5.83
CA ALA A 411 1.77 14.56 6.31
C ALA A 411 2.30 15.40 7.50
N ARG A 412 3.43 15.04 8.10
CA ARG A 412 4.16 15.89 9.06
C ARG A 412 4.70 17.18 8.44
N ASN A 413 4.83 17.22 7.11
CA ASN A 413 5.33 18.39 6.39
C ASN A 413 4.18 19.38 6.15
N ASP A 414 4.14 20.44 6.96
CA ASP A 414 3.14 21.51 6.85
C ASP A 414 3.11 22.16 5.47
N LEU A 415 4.28 22.37 4.87
CA LEU A 415 4.39 23.00 3.56
C LEU A 415 3.79 22.09 2.48
N LEU A 416 4.02 20.78 2.54
CA LEU A 416 3.37 19.82 1.65
C LEU A 416 1.84 19.83 1.79
N LEU A 417 1.32 19.87 3.02
CA LEU A 417 -0.13 19.90 3.24
C LEU A 417 -0.77 21.22 2.81
N GLN A 418 -0.08 22.34 2.99
CA GLN A 418 -0.51 23.63 2.44
C GLN A 418 -0.55 23.57 0.90
N MET A 419 0.51 23.06 0.27
CA MET A 419 0.57 22.86 -1.19
C MET A 419 -0.54 21.92 -1.68
N GLN A 420 -0.90 20.91 -0.88
CA GLN A 420 -2.01 20.01 -1.22
C GLN A 420 -3.36 20.73 -1.17
N ALA A 421 -3.61 21.53 -0.13
CA ALA A 421 -4.84 22.33 -0.01
C ALA A 421 -4.97 23.32 -1.18
N ASP A 422 -3.87 24.02 -1.49
CA ASP A 422 -3.75 24.92 -2.64
C ASP A 422 -4.02 24.18 -3.95
N ALA A 423 -3.41 23.01 -4.15
CA ALA A 423 -3.58 22.22 -5.36
C ALA A 423 -5.03 21.79 -5.53
N LEU A 424 -5.66 21.21 -4.51
CA LEU A 424 -7.03 20.72 -4.55
C LEU A 424 -8.07 21.84 -4.63
N GLY A 425 -7.77 23.01 -4.06
CA GLY A 425 -8.77 24.04 -3.81
C GLY A 425 -9.77 23.64 -2.72
N LEU A 426 -9.38 22.74 -1.81
CA LEU A 426 -10.20 22.23 -0.72
C LEU A 426 -9.39 22.24 0.58
N PRO A 427 -10.02 22.46 1.75
CA PRO A 427 -9.34 22.35 3.02
C PRO A 427 -8.74 20.95 3.23
N VAL A 428 -7.54 20.91 3.82
CA VAL A 428 -6.87 19.66 4.21
C VAL A 428 -6.75 19.61 5.73
N GLU A 429 -7.24 18.54 6.33
CA GLU A 429 -7.18 18.30 7.78
C GLU A 429 -6.08 17.30 8.10
N ARG A 430 -5.20 17.66 9.04
CA ARG A 430 -4.24 16.73 9.64
C ARG A 430 -4.76 16.28 11.01
N PRO A 431 -4.93 14.97 11.26
CA PRO A 431 -5.30 14.45 12.57
C PRO A 431 -4.11 14.52 13.54
N ALA A 432 -4.41 14.51 14.84
CA ALA A 432 -3.37 14.39 15.87
C ALA A 432 -2.61 13.06 15.83
N VAL A 433 -3.23 12.01 15.28
CA VAL A 433 -2.64 10.68 15.15
C VAL A 433 -2.46 10.35 13.67
N LEU A 434 -1.21 10.36 13.20
CA LEU A 434 -0.88 10.10 11.79
C LEU A 434 -0.86 8.62 11.40
N GLN A 435 -0.97 7.70 12.38
CA GLN A 435 -1.05 6.26 12.13
C GLN A 435 -2.51 5.84 12.01
N ALA A 436 -3.19 6.36 10.99
CA ALA A 436 -4.64 6.22 10.80
C ALA A 436 -5.07 4.75 10.70
N ALA A 437 -4.30 3.91 10.00
CA ALA A 437 -4.60 2.47 9.88
C ALA A 437 -4.66 1.77 11.26
N ALA A 438 -3.65 2.01 12.10
CA ALA A 438 -3.62 1.43 13.45
C ALA A 438 -4.70 1.99 14.36
N LEU A 439 -5.06 3.27 14.17
CA LEU A 439 -6.14 3.94 14.88
C LEU A 439 -7.51 3.37 14.49
N GLY A 440 -7.80 3.26 13.19
CA GLY A 440 -9.08 2.77 12.68
C GLY A 440 -9.32 1.29 12.99
N ALA A 441 -8.29 0.44 12.86
CA ALA A 441 -8.38 -0.93 13.36
C ALA A 441 -8.64 -0.97 14.89
N GLY A 442 -8.13 0.03 15.62
CA GLY A 442 -8.38 0.22 17.04
C GLY A 442 -9.81 0.62 17.37
N TYR A 443 -10.40 1.51 16.56
CA TYR A 443 -11.80 1.91 16.65
C TYR A 443 -12.73 0.73 16.40
N LEU A 444 -12.54 -0.02 15.31
CA LEU A 444 -13.33 -1.23 15.01
C LEU A 444 -13.28 -2.26 16.15
N ALA A 445 -12.06 -2.60 16.61
CA ALA A 445 -11.91 -3.53 17.73
C ALA A 445 -12.53 -2.99 19.03
N GLY A 446 -12.48 -1.68 19.25
CA GLY A 446 -13.08 -1.04 20.42
C GLY A 446 -14.61 -1.02 20.36
N LEU A 447 -15.20 -0.78 19.19
CA LEU A 447 -16.65 -0.89 18.96
C LEU A 447 -17.11 -2.33 19.17
N ALA A 448 -16.41 -3.32 18.59
CA ALA A 448 -16.74 -4.73 18.74
C ALA A 448 -16.62 -5.26 20.18
N THR A 449 -15.83 -4.60 21.04
CA THR A 449 -15.62 -4.99 22.45
C THR A 449 -16.34 -4.09 23.46
N GLY A 450 -17.12 -3.10 23.00
CA GLY A 450 -17.89 -2.20 23.86
C GLY A 450 -17.05 -1.16 24.61
N VAL A 451 -15.83 -0.86 24.14
CA VAL A 451 -15.04 0.28 24.65
C VAL A 451 -15.66 1.60 24.22
N TRP A 452 -16.15 1.63 22.99
CA TRP A 452 -17.06 2.63 22.48
C TRP A 452 -18.40 1.94 22.23
N ALA A 453 -19.49 2.55 22.67
CA ALA A 453 -20.83 2.03 22.44
C ALA A 453 -21.30 2.38 21.03
N THR A 454 -20.90 3.55 20.52
CA THR A 454 -21.34 4.08 19.24
C THR A 454 -20.20 4.64 18.41
N ILE A 455 -20.45 4.84 17.11
CA ILE A 455 -19.54 5.55 16.23
C ILE A 455 -19.40 7.03 16.62
N ASP A 456 -20.39 7.61 17.28
CA ASP A 456 -20.34 9.00 17.76
C ASP A 456 -19.34 9.13 18.90
N ASP A 457 -19.26 8.15 19.81
CA ASP A 457 -18.22 8.14 20.84
C ASP A 457 -16.80 8.13 20.23
N VAL A 458 -16.65 7.49 19.06
CA VAL A 458 -15.39 7.48 18.30
C VAL A 458 -15.14 8.84 17.63
N ARG A 459 -16.17 9.47 17.07
CA ARG A 459 -16.09 10.85 16.53
C ARG A 459 -15.63 11.84 17.60
N ASP A 460 -16.13 11.71 18.82
CA ASP A 460 -15.73 12.55 19.96
C ASP A 460 -14.29 12.32 20.41
N ALA A 461 -13.73 11.12 20.18
CA ALA A 461 -12.34 10.80 20.48
C ALA A 461 -11.37 11.29 19.39
N TRP A 462 -11.82 11.48 18.15
CA TRP A 462 -10.98 11.98 17.07
C TRP A 462 -10.64 13.45 17.28
N ARG A 463 -9.38 13.80 16.98
CA ARG A 463 -8.84 15.15 17.18
C ARG A 463 -8.12 15.61 15.94
N ARG A 464 -8.60 16.72 15.39
CA ARG A 464 -7.85 17.51 14.40
C ARG A 464 -6.68 18.19 15.11
N GLU A 465 -5.48 18.04 14.57
CA GLU A 465 -4.33 18.82 15.02
C GLU A 465 -4.23 20.14 14.25
N ARG A 466 -4.42 20.11 12.92
CA ARG A 466 -4.34 21.32 12.10
C ARG A 466 -5.26 21.27 10.88
N LEU A 467 -5.71 22.44 10.47
CA LEU A 467 -6.43 22.69 9.22
C LEU A 467 -5.53 23.55 8.31
N PHE A 468 -5.45 23.17 7.04
CA PHE A 468 -4.78 23.92 5.99
C PHE A 468 -5.84 24.38 4.99
N GLU A 469 -6.04 25.68 4.89
CA GLU A 469 -7.01 26.28 3.96
C GLU A 469 -6.30 26.65 2.65
N PRO A 470 -6.96 26.50 1.48
CA PRO A 470 -6.40 26.95 0.21
C PRO A 470 -6.05 28.45 0.27
N ALA A 471 -4.82 28.78 -0.06
CA ALA A 471 -4.28 30.14 0.01
C ALA A 471 -4.06 30.79 -1.36
N ILE A 472 -4.38 30.08 -2.45
CA ILE A 472 -4.27 30.58 -3.83
C ILE A 472 -5.64 30.74 -4.48
N ALA A 473 -5.77 31.75 -5.36
CA ALA A 473 -7.02 32.01 -6.06
C ALA A 473 -7.36 30.89 -7.05
N PRO A 474 -8.66 30.61 -7.33
CA PRO A 474 -9.08 29.58 -8.28
C PRO A 474 -8.41 29.67 -9.65
N ASP A 475 -8.37 30.86 -10.25
CA ASP A 475 -7.79 31.07 -11.58
C ASP A 475 -6.28 30.79 -11.60
N GLU A 476 -5.57 31.20 -10.55
CA GLU A 476 -4.16 30.93 -10.39
C GLU A 476 -3.89 29.43 -10.21
N ARG A 477 -4.68 28.76 -9.38
CA ARG A 477 -4.62 27.31 -9.17
C ARG A 477 -4.79 26.56 -10.48
N ASP A 478 -5.79 26.93 -11.28
CA ASP A 478 -6.13 26.23 -12.51
C ASP A 478 -5.09 26.50 -13.61
N ALA A 479 -4.52 27.71 -13.67
CA ALA A 479 -3.37 28.02 -14.52
C ALA A 479 -2.12 27.20 -14.15
N ARG A 480 -1.80 27.08 -12.86
CA ARG A 480 -0.68 26.27 -12.36
C ARG A 480 -0.90 24.79 -12.65
N PHE A 481 -2.12 24.28 -12.51
CA PHE A 481 -2.45 22.90 -12.81
C PHE A 481 -2.35 22.60 -14.31
N ALA A 482 -2.83 23.50 -15.17
CA ALA A 482 -2.67 23.37 -16.62
C ALA A 482 -1.18 23.36 -17.03
N ALA A 483 -0.32 24.15 -16.36
CA ALA A 483 1.12 24.10 -16.58
C ALA A 483 1.73 22.76 -16.15
N TRP A 484 1.36 22.27 -14.97
CA TRP A 484 1.72 20.95 -14.48
C TRP A 484 1.37 19.84 -15.49
N GLN A 485 0.15 19.82 -16.02
CA GLN A 485 -0.29 18.81 -17.00
C GLN A 485 0.56 18.84 -18.27
N ARG A 486 0.98 20.02 -18.74
CA ARG A 486 1.93 20.13 -19.87
C ARG A 486 3.29 19.53 -19.55
N HIS A 487 3.80 19.73 -18.33
CA HIS A 487 5.06 19.11 -17.90
C HIS A 487 4.95 17.58 -17.86
N VAL A 488 3.84 17.04 -17.34
CA VAL A 488 3.59 15.60 -17.33
C VAL A 488 3.51 15.03 -18.74
N ALA A 489 2.80 15.69 -19.65
CA ALA A 489 2.73 15.26 -21.05
C ALA A 489 4.14 15.21 -21.69
N ALA A 490 4.93 16.27 -21.53
CA ALA A 490 6.30 16.31 -22.07
C ALA A 490 7.20 15.20 -21.50
N ALA A 491 7.11 14.91 -20.20
CA ALA A 491 7.93 13.89 -19.56
C ALA A 491 7.50 12.44 -19.89
N ARG A 492 6.31 12.25 -20.45
CA ARG A 492 5.81 10.94 -20.92
C ARG A 492 6.22 10.64 -22.36
N GLU A 493 6.60 11.66 -23.12
CA GLU A 493 7.07 11.53 -24.51
C GLU A 493 8.57 11.24 -24.62
N THR A 494 9.31 11.40 -23.52
CA THR A 494 10.76 11.16 -23.39
C THR A 494 11.06 9.80 -22.78
#